data_AF-A0A357CJ63-F1
#
_entry.id   AF-A0A357CJ63-F1
#
_cell.length_a   1.000
_cell.length_b   1.000
_cell.length_c   1.000
_cell.angle_alpha   90.00
_cell.angle_beta   90.00
_cell.angle_gamma   90.00
#
_symmetry.space_group_name_H-M   'P 1'
#
loop_
_entity.id
_entity.type
_entity.pdbx_description
1 polymer ?
#
loop_
_entity_poly.entity_id
_entity_poly.type
_entity_poly.pdbx_seq_one_letter_code
_entity_poly.pdbx_strand_id
1 'polypeptide(L)' 'EVVRDLYRSEAQPEQSYSERQLYEAALDRMAREIAAVEKLDEASAIAKIDDVLAKTARHNKMAAEAEARTRAA' A
#
# COMPACT_ATOMS: atom_id res chain seq x y z
N GLU A 1 -8.14 -2.94 -2.46
CA GLU A 1 -8.31 -3.44 -1.07
C GLU A 1 -7.12 -4.27 -0.61
N VAL A 2 -6.93 -5.53 -1.03
CA VAL A 2 -5.86 -6.43 -0.52
C VAL A 2 -4.45 -5.80 -0.54
N VAL A 3 -4.02 -5.23 -1.67
CA VAL A 3 -2.70 -4.58 -1.78
C VAL A 3 -2.55 -3.44 -0.76
N ARG A 4 -3.61 -2.63 -0.58
CA ARG A 4 -3.62 -1.53 0.38
C ARG A 4 -3.61 -2.02 1.82
N ASP A 5 -4.40 -3.05 2.12
CA ASP A 5 -4.58 -3.55 3.48
C ASP A 5 -3.33 -4.31 3.98
N LEU A 6 -2.62 -4.96 3.06
CA LEU A 6 -1.36 -5.64 3.34
C LEU A 6 -0.13 -4.75 3.18
N TYR A 7 -0.26 -3.52 2.65
CA TYR A 7 0.87 -2.60 2.56
C TYR A 7 1.39 -2.23 3.97
N ARG A 8 2.66 -2.54 4.24
CA ARG A 8 3.30 -2.29 5.54
C ARG A 8 4.47 -1.32 5.38
N SER A 9 4.61 -0.40 6.33
CA SER A 9 5.81 0.44 6.50
C SER A 9 6.83 -0.25 7.39
N GLU A 10 8.11 0.14 7.32
CA GLU A 10 9.20 -0.37 8.18
C GLU A 10 8.94 -0.25 9.69
N ALA A 11 8.04 0.67 10.11
CA ALA A 11 7.65 0.83 11.52
C ALA A 11 6.66 -0.24 12.03
N GLN A 12 6.17 -1.13 11.17
CA GLN A 12 5.21 -2.18 11.52
C GLN A 12 5.92 -3.55 11.62
N PRO A 13 5.39 -4.50 12.40
CA PRO A 13 5.94 -5.85 12.47
C PRO A 13 6.07 -6.49 11.09
N GLU A 14 7.04 -7.40 10.94
CA GLU A 14 7.20 -8.16 9.70
C GLU A 14 5.92 -8.94 9.36
N GLN A 15 5.54 -8.92 8.08
CA GLN A 15 4.43 -9.72 7.56
C GLN A 15 4.71 -11.21 7.73
N SER A 16 3.68 -11.97 8.08
CA SER A 16 3.74 -13.43 7.99
C SER A 16 4.00 -13.89 6.55
N TYR A 17 4.52 -15.11 6.40
CA TYR A 17 4.80 -15.69 5.08
C TYR A 17 3.57 -15.70 4.16
N SER A 18 2.40 -16.10 4.70
CA SER A 18 1.15 -16.12 3.93
C SER A 18 0.66 -14.72 3.54
N GLU A 19 0.84 -13.72 4.41
CA GLU A 19 0.50 -12.32 4.08
C GLU A 19 1.40 -11.79 2.97
N ARG A 20 2.70 -12.09 3.02
CA ARG A 20 3.66 -11.70 1.97
C ARG A 20 3.27 -12.28 0.62
N GLN A 21 2.96 -13.58 0.58
CA GLN A 21 2.54 -14.24 -0.66
C GLN A 21 1.25 -13.66 -1.23
N LEU A 22 0.28 -13.35 -0.36
CA LEU A 22 -0.96 -12.73 -0.79
C LEU A 22 -0.74 -11.29 -1.29
N TYR A 23 0.14 -10.54 -0.65
CA TYR A 23 0.53 -9.20 -1.08
C TYR A 23 1.24 -9.23 -2.45
N GLU A 24 2.26 -10.07 -2.62
CA GLU A 24 3.02 -10.22 -3.87
C GLU A 24 2.09 -10.62 -5.03
N ALA A 25 1.23 -11.61 -4.83
CA ALA A 25 0.27 -12.04 -5.85
C ALA A 25 -0.77 -10.95 -6.19
N ALA A 26 -1.24 -10.21 -5.19
CA ALA A 26 -2.17 -9.11 -5.41
C ALA A 26 -1.50 -7.92 -6.12
N LEU A 27 -0.24 -7.64 -5.80
CA LEU A 27 0.56 -6.57 -6.40
C LEU A 27 0.87 -6.87 -7.86
N ASP A 28 1.34 -8.07 -8.20
CA ASP A 28 1.59 -8.50 -9.59
C ASP A 28 0.32 -8.36 -10.43
N ARG A 29 -0.82 -8.87 -9.94
CA ARG A 29 -2.10 -8.75 -10.65
C ARG A 29 -2.47 -7.28 -10.87
N MET A 30 -2.39 -6.44 -9.84
CA MET A 30 -2.77 -5.03 -9.94
C MET A 30 -1.83 -4.26 -10.87
N ALA A 31 -0.53 -4.55 -10.83
CA ALA A 31 0.48 -3.95 -11.70
C ALA A 31 0.20 -4.26 -13.17
N ARG A 32 -0.13 -5.51 -13.51
CA ARG A 32 -0.50 -5.91 -14.88
C ARG A 32 -1.73 -5.16 -15.40
N GLU A 33 -2.76 -5.01 -14.57
CA GLU A 33 -3.99 -4.29 -14.95
C GLU A 33 -3.70 -2.80 -15.19
N ILE A 34 -2.92 -2.16 -14.31
CA ILE A 34 -2.55 -0.74 -14.46
C ILE A 34 -1.64 -0.55 -15.68
N ALA A 35 -0.65 -1.43 -15.87
CA ALA A 35 0.23 -1.40 -17.03
C ALA A 35 -0.56 -1.48 -18.35
N ALA A 36 -1.55 -2.38 -18.41
CA ALA A 36 -2.42 -2.54 -19.57
C ALA A 36 -3.31 -1.31 -19.82
N VAL A 37 -3.93 -0.75 -18.77
CA VAL A 37 -4.84 0.40 -18.89
C VAL A 37 -4.09 1.68 -19.24
N GLU A 38 -2.93 1.91 -18.62
CA GLU A 38 -2.18 3.16 -18.75
C GLU A 38 -1.06 3.09 -19.81
N LYS A 39 -0.89 1.95 -20.47
CA LYS A 39 0.19 1.70 -21.46
C LYS A 39 1.58 1.94 -20.87
N LEU A 40 1.79 1.47 -19.64
CA LEU A 40 3.06 1.49 -18.95
C LEU A 40 3.70 0.09 -19.00
N ASP A 41 5.01 0.02 -18.76
CA ASP A 41 5.64 -1.25 -18.38
C ASP A 41 5.28 -1.60 -16.92
N GLU A 42 5.48 -2.87 -16.57
CA GLU A 42 5.12 -3.41 -15.25
C GLU A 42 5.88 -2.71 -14.11
N ALA A 43 7.16 -2.38 -14.29
CA ALA A 43 7.96 -1.72 -13.26
C ALA A 43 7.48 -0.28 -13.01
N SER A 44 7.12 0.44 -14.07
CA SER A 44 6.50 1.76 -13.99
C SER A 44 5.13 1.71 -13.29
N ALA A 45 4.33 0.66 -13.54
CA ALA A 45 3.06 0.46 -12.85
C ALA A 45 3.24 0.16 -11.36
N ILE A 46 4.21 -0.68 -10.99
CA ILE A 46 4.56 -0.97 -9.59
C ILE A 46 4.99 0.31 -8.87
N ALA A 47 5.90 1.10 -9.46
CA ALA A 47 6.36 2.34 -8.86
C ALA A 47 5.20 3.33 -8.61
N LYS A 48 4.24 3.38 -9.54
CA LYS A 48 3.03 4.20 -9.37
C LYS A 48 2.14 3.69 -8.23
N ILE A 49 1.94 2.37 -8.13
CA ILE A 49 1.20 1.76 -7.02
C ILE A 49 1.87 2.12 -5.68
N ASP A 50 3.19 1.98 -5.59
CA ASP A 50 3.95 2.29 -4.37
C ASP A 50 3.82 3.76 -3.96
N ASP A 51 3.88 4.70 -4.90
CA ASP A 51 3.67 6.13 -4.61
C ASP A 51 2.27 6.40 -4.04
N VAL A 52 1.23 5.79 -4.63
CA VAL A 52 -0.15 5.92 -4.14
C VAL A 52 -0.32 5.30 -2.75
N LEU A 53 0.26 4.13 -2.51
CA LEU A 53 0.22 3.44 -1.22
C LEU A 53 0.96 4.25 -0.15
N ALA A 54 2.14 4.79 -0.46
CA ALA A 54 2.91 5.62 0.45
C ALA A 54 2.15 6.91 0.85
N LYS A 55 1.51 7.58 -0.12
CA LYS A 55 0.66 8.76 0.15
C LYS A 55 -0.53 8.41 1.04
N THR A 56 -1.21 7.30 0.73
CA THR A 56 -2.37 6.83 1.49
C THR A 56 -1.97 6.44 2.92
N ALA A 57 -0.87 5.71 3.09
CA ALA A 57 -0.34 5.32 4.41
C ALA A 57 0.02 6.53 5.27
N ARG A 58 0.65 7.56 4.67
CA ARG A 58 0.93 8.84 5.35
C ARG A 58 -0.35 9.54 5.81
N HIS A 59 -1.36 9.64 4.93
CA HIS A 59 -2.66 10.21 5.28
C HIS A 59 -3.33 9.45 6.44
N ASN A 60 -3.33 8.12 6.39
CA ASN A 60 -3.90 7.29 7.46
C ASN A 60 -3.18 7.50 8.79
N LYS A 61 -1.85 7.60 8.77
CA LYS A 61 -1.05 7.92 9.97
C LYS A 61 -1.41 9.30 10.53
N MET A 62 -1.49 10.33 9.67
CA MET A 62 -1.84 11.68 10.09
C MET A 62 -3.26 11.76 10.67
N ALA A 63 -4.22 11.07 10.06
CA ALA A 63 -5.59 10.98 10.56
C ALA A 63 -5.63 10.32 11.95
N ALA A 64 -4.94 9.19 12.12
CA ALA A 64 -4.85 8.50 13.41
C ALA A 64 -4.22 9.38 14.51
N GLU A 65 -3.15 10.11 14.18
CA GLU A 65 -2.49 11.06 15.10
C GLU A 65 -3.37 12.28 15.44
N ALA A 66 -4.18 12.76 14.49
CA ALA A 66 -5.13 13.83 14.73
C ALA A 66 -6.25 13.38 15.67
N GLU A 67 -6.85 12.21 15.42
CA GLU A 67 -7.86 11.62 16.30
C GLU A 67 -7.34 11.32 17.71
N ALA A 68 -6.09 10.87 17.83
CA ALA A 68 -5.47 10.65 19.13
C ALA A 68 -5.30 11.96 19.92
N ARG A 69 -4.91 13.04 19.25
CA ARG A 69 -4.80 14.38 19.85
C ARG A 69 -6.15 14.94 20.30
N THR A 70 -7.18 14.81 19.47
CA THR A 70 -8.54 15.28 19.82
C THR A 70 -9.13 14.51 21.01
N ARG A 71 -8.83 13.20 21.13
CA ARG A 71 -9.30 12.38 22.26
C ARG A 71 -8.56 12.65 23.58
N ALA A 72 -7.36 13.22 23.49
CA ALA A 72 -6.53 13.54 24.66
C ALA A 72 -6.76 14.96 25.21
N ALA A 73 -7.56 15.78 24.53
CA ALA A 73 -7.92 17.15 24.89
C ALA A 73 -9.37 17.22 25.40
#